data_AF-A0A932KU81-F1
#
_entry.id   AF-A0A932KU81-F1
#
_cell.length_a   1.000
_cell.length_b   1.000
_cell.length_c   1.000
_cell.angle_alpha   90.00
_cell.angle_beta   90.00
_cell.angle_gamma   90.00
#
_symmetry.space_group_name_H-M   'P 1'
#
loop_
_entity.id
_entity.type
_entity.pdbx_description
1 polymer ?
#
loop_
_entity_poly.entity_id
_entity_poly.type
_entity_poly.pdbx_seq_one_letter_code
_entity_poly.pdbx_strand_id
1 'polypeptide(L)'
;MPFNTRELEESLAGEYQFAVLAQRRHSGRNLKEMLASREFYAVMRRTGRTHAFIEMPRSLQPIFDKFAAKAITQVEFANQAGRRIAELQGMPRSQFEGLDFSNSPEMLQLAQRVRFASEEGIKLYLYDTDQLAARGSESDPIFRCFLNKDFADQTRRKVGEQMFSGYWLFAELRERLAQGGYKGADIKAVAGKNRSVVIPGVLHTATPNGLDEHLGRRTGDARVINLYENAAEFQSFADDMRQGAKQAGLDLSQPPNLHIDISTGKTLVPTEEWSKTLGGARGIWDGPVCHN
;
A
#
# COMPACT_ATOMS: atom_id res chain seq x y z
N MET A 1 20.47 5.95 -9.50
CA MET A 1 20.77 5.33 -10.82
C MET A 1 19.54 5.50 -11.69
N PRO A 2 19.65 5.72 -13.01
CA PRO A 2 18.47 5.86 -13.86
C PRO A 2 17.68 4.55 -13.87
N PHE A 3 16.41 4.64 -13.50
CA PHE A 3 15.44 3.55 -13.52
C PHE A 3 15.24 3.06 -14.97
N ASN A 4 15.49 1.77 -15.23
CA ASN A 4 15.22 1.17 -16.53
C ASN A 4 13.70 0.96 -16.68
N THR A 5 13.08 1.74 -17.55
CA THR A 5 11.62 1.83 -17.69
C THR A 5 11.02 0.78 -18.62
N ARG A 6 11.82 0.06 -19.41
CA ARG A 6 11.31 -0.77 -20.52
C ARG A 6 10.37 -1.87 -20.04
N GLU A 7 10.78 -2.68 -19.06
CA GLU A 7 9.92 -3.77 -18.59
C GLU A 7 8.73 -3.28 -17.78
N LEU A 8 8.84 -2.12 -17.10
CA LEU A 8 7.68 -1.49 -16.49
C LEU A 8 6.68 -1.07 -17.57
N GLU A 9 7.15 -0.48 -18.66
CA GLU A 9 6.32 -0.08 -19.80
C GLU A 9 5.62 -1.29 -20.44
N GLU A 10 6.37 -2.35 -20.74
CA GLU A 10 5.82 -3.60 -21.27
C GLU A 10 4.79 -4.22 -20.30
N SER A 11 5.08 -4.18 -18.99
CA SER A 11 4.16 -4.66 -17.97
C SER A 11 2.87 -3.84 -17.94
N LEU A 12 2.97 -2.49 -18.00
CA LEU A 12 1.85 -1.55 -17.97
C LEU A 12 1.02 -1.51 -19.25
N ALA A 13 1.57 -1.93 -20.39
CA ALA A 13 0.95 -1.83 -21.71
C ALA A 13 -0.27 -2.76 -21.91
N GLY A 14 -0.40 -3.86 -21.15
CA GLY A 14 -1.46 -4.86 -21.38
C GLY A 14 -2.90 -4.36 -21.25
N GLU A 15 -3.84 -5.06 -21.90
CA GLU A 15 -5.27 -4.70 -22.08
C GLU A 15 -6.14 -4.71 -20.80
N TYR A 16 -5.54 -4.91 -19.63
CA TYR A 16 -6.25 -4.90 -18.35
C TYR A 16 -6.52 -3.46 -17.89
N GLN A 17 -7.58 -3.25 -17.09
CA GLN A 17 -7.95 -1.93 -16.56
C GLN A 17 -6.99 -1.44 -15.46
N PHE A 18 -6.58 -2.30 -14.54
CA PHE A 18 -5.79 -1.93 -13.36
C PHE A 18 -4.41 -2.58 -13.37
N ALA A 19 -3.34 -1.78 -13.35
CA ALA A 19 -2.01 -2.25 -13.00
C ALA A 19 -1.80 -2.05 -11.50
N VAL A 20 -1.66 -3.13 -10.74
CA VAL A 20 -1.45 -3.05 -9.29
C VAL A 20 0.05 -3.17 -9.00
N LEU A 21 0.70 -2.06 -8.72
CA LEU A 21 2.13 -1.97 -8.40
C LEU A 21 2.33 -2.14 -6.89
N ALA A 22 2.40 -3.40 -6.46
CA ALA A 22 2.48 -3.79 -5.06
C ALA A 22 3.90 -3.58 -4.50
N GLN A 23 3.99 -2.96 -3.32
CA GLN A 23 5.24 -2.50 -2.72
C GLN A 23 5.56 -3.26 -1.44
N ARG A 24 6.77 -3.81 -1.30
CA ARG A 24 7.19 -4.45 -0.04
C ARG A 24 7.37 -3.43 1.09
N ARG A 25 8.11 -2.35 0.82
CA ARG A 25 8.48 -1.35 1.83
C ARG A 25 8.10 0.05 1.36
N HIS A 26 7.25 0.73 2.12
CA HIS A 26 6.94 2.15 1.87
C HIS A 26 8.16 3.07 2.07
N SER A 27 9.22 2.60 2.71
CA SER A 27 10.46 3.34 2.98
C SER A 27 11.60 3.10 1.98
N GLY A 28 11.43 2.19 1.01
CA GLY A 28 12.49 1.85 0.05
C GLY A 28 12.95 3.06 -0.78
N ARG A 29 14.25 3.35 -0.79
CA ARG A 29 14.81 4.55 -1.41
C ARG A 29 14.58 4.53 -2.92
N ASN A 30 14.93 3.44 -3.58
CA ASN A 30 14.84 3.31 -5.04
C ASN A 30 13.38 3.40 -5.50
N LEU A 31 12.46 2.84 -4.72
CA LEU A 31 11.04 2.88 -5.00
C LEU A 31 10.48 4.31 -4.82
N LYS A 32 10.88 5.01 -3.76
CA LYS A 32 10.51 6.41 -3.56
C LYS A 32 11.02 7.30 -4.69
N GLU A 33 12.25 7.09 -5.14
CA GLU A 33 12.87 7.78 -6.28
C GLU A 33 12.12 7.48 -7.59
N MET A 34 11.79 6.21 -7.86
CA MET A 34 11.01 5.81 -9.03
C MET A 34 9.65 6.50 -9.07
N LEU A 35 8.88 6.44 -7.98
CA LEU A 35 7.55 7.08 -7.93
C LEU A 35 7.64 8.59 -8.02
N ALA A 36 8.72 9.20 -7.51
CA ALA A 36 8.99 10.63 -7.62
C ALA A 36 9.70 11.02 -8.93
N SER A 37 9.85 10.10 -9.89
CA SER A 37 10.48 10.38 -11.19
C SER A 37 9.45 10.82 -12.24
N ARG A 38 9.87 11.68 -13.17
CA ARG A 38 9.03 12.04 -14.31
C ARG A 38 8.87 10.86 -15.26
N GLU A 39 9.91 10.06 -15.39
CA GLU A 39 9.98 8.89 -16.26
C GLU A 39 8.86 7.90 -15.96
N PHE A 40 8.55 7.66 -14.68
CA PHE A 40 7.45 6.80 -14.26
C PHE A 40 6.08 7.27 -14.80
N TYR A 41 5.75 8.56 -14.63
CA TYR A 41 4.49 9.11 -15.13
C TYR A 41 4.46 9.21 -16.66
N ALA A 42 5.61 9.44 -17.30
CA ALA A 42 5.72 9.39 -18.76
C ALA A 42 5.44 7.97 -19.31
N VAL A 43 5.90 6.91 -18.62
CA VAL A 43 5.55 5.51 -18.97
C VAL A 43 4.06 5.28 -18.81
N MET A 44 3.45 5.74 -17.71
CA MET A 44 2.00 5.63 -17.52
C MET A 44 1.23 6.28 -18.68
N ARG A 45 1.61 7.50 -19.07
CA ARG A 45 1.00 8.20 -20.20
C ARG A 45 1.15 7.42 -21.51
N ARG A 46 2.35 6.93 -21.85
CA ARG A 46 2.61 6.15 -23.08
C ARG A 46 1.80 4.86 -23.14
N THR A 47 1.56 4.24 -21.99
CA THR A 47 0.76 3.01 -21.87
C THR A 47 -0.74 3.28 -21.73
N GLY A 48 -1.18 4.54 -21.90
CA GLY A 48 -2.60 4.92 -21.87
C GLY A 48 -3.22 4.87 -20.47
N ARG A 49 -2.41 4.79 -19.40
CA ARG A 49 -2.87 4.89 -18.02
C ARG A 49 -3.09 6.36 -17.70
N THR A 50 -4.28 6.73 -17.23
CA THR A 50 -4.65 8.14 -16.98
C THR A 50 -4.92 8.44 -15.51
N HIS A 51 -5.01 7.41 -14.67
CA HIS A 51 -5.29 7.53 -13.24
C HIS A 51 -4.23 6.76 -12.44
N ALA A 52 -3.80 7.33 -11.32
CA ALA A 52 -2.97 6.66 -10.32
C ALA A 52 -3.62 6.76 -8.94
N PHE A 53 -3.72 5.61 -8.27
CA PHE A 53 -4.25 5.48 -6.92
C PHE A 53 -3.11 5.17 -5.95
N ILE A 54 -2.88 6.02 -4.97
CA ILE A 54 -1.78 5.92 -4.01
C ILE A 54 -2.34 5.61 -2.62
N GLU A 55 -1.74 4.64 -1.94
CA GLU A 55 -2.09 4.29 -0.56
C GLU A 55 -1.63 5.39 0.42
N MET A 56 -2.42 6.46 0.50
CA MET A 56 -2.29 7.51 1.50
C MET A 56 -3.69 7.92 1.97
N PRO A 57 -3.80 8.50 3.19
CA PRO A 57 -5.08 8.93 3.74
C PRO A 57 -5.82 9.92 2.85
N ARG A 58 -7.10 9.63 2.57
CA ARG A 58 -7.97 10.45 1.71
C ARG A 58 -8.11 11.91 2.15
N SER A 59 -7.97 12.20 3.44
CA SER A 59 -8.01 13.59 3.92
C SER A 59 -6.89 14.48 3.39
N LEU A 60 -5.82 13.91 2.83
CA LEU A 60 -4.76 14.65 2.16
C LEU A 60 -5.14 15.08 0.72
N GLN A 61 -6.18 14.49 0.11
CA GLN A 61 -6.55 14.75 -1.28
C GLN A 61 -6.76 16.24 -1.58
N PRO A 62 -7.46 17.05 -0.75
CA PRO A 62 -7.64 18.47 -1.04
C PRO A 62 -6.32 19.26 -1.12
N ILE A 63 -5.29 18.85 -0.38
CA ILE A 63 -3.96 19.48 -0.43
C ILE A 63 -3.26 19.11 -1.75
N PHE A 64 -3.37 17.85 -2.15
CA PHE A 64 -2.85 17.35 -3.43
C PHE A 64 -3.53 18.04 -4.62
N ASP A 65 -4.85 18.18 -4.59
CA ASP A 65 -5.62 18.82 -5.66
C ASP A 65 -5.25 20.29 -5.82
N LYS A 66 -5.12 21.03 -4.70
CA LYS A 66 -4.66 22.43 -4.73
C LYS A 66 -3.27 22.55 -5.35
N PHE A 67 -2.34 21.66 -5.02
CA PHE A 67 -1.00 21.70 -5.56
C PHE A 67 -0.95 21.30 -7.04
N ALA A 68 -1.70 20.26 -7.44
CA ALA A 68 -1.84 19.86 -8.84
C ALA A 68 -2.43 20.98 -9.71
N ALA A 69 -3.39 21.75 -9.16
CA ALA A 69 -4.00 22.91 -9.79
C ALA A 69 -3.15 24.19 -9.70
N LYS A 70 -1.94 24.12 -9.13
CA LYS A 70 -1.03 25.26 -8.91
C LYS A 70 -1.63 26.38 -8.05
N ALA A 71 -2.61 26.06 -7.20
CA ALA A 71 -3.25 27.00 -6.27
C ALA A 71 -2.42 27.25 -5.00
N ILE A 72 -1.45 26.39 -4.72
CA ILE A 72 -0.48 26.55 -3.63
C ILE A 72 0.94 26.27 -4.16
N THR A 73 1.94 26.85 -3.51
CA THR A 73 3.36 26.62 -3.78
C THR A 73 3.84 25.28 -3.22
N GLN A 74 5.04 24.84 -3.64
CA GLN A 74 5.66 23.62 -3.09
C GLN A 74 5.92 23.74 -1.58
N VAL A 75 6.27 24.93 -1.09
CA VAL A 75 6.51 25.20 0.34
C VAL A 75 5.22 25.07 1.14
N GLU A 76 4.11 25.62 0.63
CA GLU A 76 2.80 25.50 1.26
C GLU A 76 2.30 24.06 1.23
N PHE A 77 2.46 23.35 0.10
CA PHE A 77 2.13 21.93 0.00
C PHE A 77 2.90 21.11 1.04
N ALA A 78 4.22 21.27 1.12
CA ALA A 78 5.06 20.52 2.04
C ALA A 78 4.67 20.76 3.50
N ASN A 79 4.40 22.01 3.87
CA ASN A 79 3.97 22.36 5.23
C ASN A 79 2.55 21.87 5.56
N GLN A 80 1.58 22.00 4.64
CA GLN A 80 0.22 21.51 4.89
C GLN A 80 0.17 19.98 4.95
N ALA A 81 0.81 19.30 4.00
CA ALA A 81 0.84 17.83 3.96
C ALA A 81 1.65 17.27 5.14
N GLY A 82 2.80 17.84 5.46
CA GLY A 82 3.66 17.38 6.56
C GLY A 82 2.98 17.47 7.91
N ARG A 83 2.32 18.60 8.21
CA ARG A 83 1.52 18.75 9.43
C ARG A 83 0.36 17.76 9.48
N ARG A 84 -0.38 17.61 8.38
CA ARG A 84 -1.50 16.66 8.33
C ARG A 84 -1.03 15.20 8.53
N ILE A 85 0.11 14.84 7.98
CA ILE A 85 0.72 13.51 8.19
C ILE A 85 1.14 13.34 9.66
N ALA A 86 1.77 14.35 10.26
CA ALA A 86 2.13 14.30 11.68
C ALA A 86 0.90 14.13 12.59
N GLU A 87 -0.19 14.85 12.31
CA GLU A 87 -1.48 14.67 13.01
C GLU A 87 -2.00 13.23 12.89
N LEU A 88 -2.00 12.68 11.67
CA LEU A 88 -2.49 11.33 11.39
C LEU A 88 -1.61 10.25 12.04
N GLN A 89 -0.33 10.54 12.27
CA GLN A 89 0.59 9.70 13.04
C GLN A 89 0.43 9.84 14.56
N GLY A 90 -0.54 10.64 15.03
CA GLY A 90 -0.80 10.86 16.45
C GLY A 90 0.24 11.75 17.14
N MET A 91 1.06 12.47 16.37
CA MET A 91 2.01 13.43 16.95
C MET A 91 1.23 14.57 17.62
N PRO A 92 1.51 14.93 18.88
CA PRO A 92 0.87 16.07 19.53
C PRO A 92 1.14 17.37 18.76
N ARG A 93 0.12 18.25 18.67
CA ARG A 93 0.22 19.54 17.97
C ARG A 93 1.42 20.38 18.39
N SER A 94 1.73 20.41 19.68
CA SER A 94 2.89 21.12 20.23
C SER A 94 4.24 20.65 19.67
N GLN A 95 4.31 19.45 19.09
CA GLN A 95 5.53 18.88 18.53
C GLN A 95 5.70 19.18 17.03
N PHE A 96 4.62 19.45 16.28
CA PHE A 96 4.72 19.68 14.82
C PHE A 96 4.33 21.09 14.36
N GLU A 97 3.63 21.88 15.17
CA GLU A 97 3.09 23.18 14.75
C GLU A 97 4.19 24.18 14.34
N GLY A 98 5.34 24.13 15.02
CA GLY A 98 6.51 24.96 14.71
C GLY A 98 7.51 24.35 13.72
N LEU A 99 7.27 23.13 13.23
CA LEU A 99 8.17 22.49 12.27
C LEU A 99 7.97 23.08 10.87
N ASP A 100 9.09 23.33 10.20
CA ASP A 100 9.11 23.63 8.77
C ASP A 100 9.38 22.35 7.98
N PHE A 101 8.37 21.92 7.23
CA PHE A 101 8.44 20.74 6.38
C PHE A 101 8.92 21.07 4.96
N SER A 102 9.20 22.33 4.63
CA SER A 102 9.57 22.78 3.28
C SER A 102 10.78 22.05 2.69
N ASN A 103 11.73 21.66 3.54
CA ASN A 103 12.95 20.94 3.16
C ASN A 103 12.89 19.44 3.51
N SER A 104 11.74 18.92 3.96
CA SER A 104 11.58 17.49 4.23
C SER A 104 11.74 16.70 2.94
N PRO A 105 12.71 15.76 2.85
CA PRO A 105 12.90 14.94 1.64
C PRO A 105 11.64 14.17 1.25
N GLU A 106 10.85 13.72 2.24
CA GLU A 106 9.59 13.02 1.99
C GLU A 106 8.54 13.94 1.36
N MET A 107 8.40 15.17 1.88
CA MET A 107 7.43 16.12 1.32
C MET A 107 7.84 16.61 -0.06
N LEU A 108 9.14 16.79 -0.30
CA LEU A 108 9.68 17.11 -1.61
C LEU A 108 9.39 16.00 -2.63
N GLN A 109 9.54 14.73 -2.25
CA GLN A 109 9.20 13.60 -3.11
C GLN A 109 7.69 13.49 -3.37
N LEU A 110 6.85 13.75 -2.37
CA LEU A 110 5.40 13.81 -2.58
C LEU A 110 5.00 14.97 -3.53
N ALA A 111 5.63 16.13 -3.38
CA ALA A 111 5.41 17.25 -4.30
C ALA A 111 5.84 16.88 -5.72
N GLN A 112 6.99 16.23 -5.89
CA GLN A 112 7.45 15.75 -7.20
C GLN A 112 6.44 14.79 -7.85
N ARG A 113 5.89 13.84 -7.08
CA ARG A 113 4.83 12.93 -7.55
C ARG A 113 3.63 13.68 -8.10
N VAL A 114 3.09 14.63 -7.32
CA VAL A 114 1.91 15.41 -7.73
C VAL A 114 2.21 16.26 -8.96
N ARG A 115 3.37 16.92 -8.99
CA ARG A 115 3.79 17.77 -10.11
C ARG A 115 3.94 16.94 -11.39
N PHE A 116 4.73 15.88 -11.37
CA PHE A 116 5.00 15.07 -12.55
C PHE A 116 3.77 14.30 -13.04
N ALA A 117 2.90 13.84 -12.13
CA ALA A 117 1.61 13.29 -12.53
C ALA A 117 0.76 14.31 -13.29
N SER A 118 0.61 15.53 -12.74
CA SER A 118 -0.15 16.61 -13.37
C SER A 118 0.42 17.01 -14.73
N GLU A 119 1.75 17.16 -14.84
CA GLU A 119 2.45 17.49 -16.09
C GLU A 119 2.27 16.43 -17.18
N GLU A 120 2.19 15.15 -16.81
CA GLU A 120 1.96 14.04 -17.75
C GLU A 120 0.45 13.69 -17.91
N GLY A 121 -0.46 14.51 -17.38
CA GLY A 121 -1.91 14.33 -17.52
C GLY A 121 -2.49 13.15 -16.73
N ILE A 122 -1.80 12.71 -15.69
CA ILE A 122 -2.21 11.62 -14.80
C ILE A 122 -2.97 12.20 -13.60
N LYS A 123 -4.21 11.76 -13.38
CA LYS A 123 -4.99 12.13 -12.19
C LYS A 123 -4.58 11.27 -11.00
N LEU A 124 -4.19 11.91 -9.91
CA LEU A 124 -3.82 11.22 -8.66
C LEU A 124 -4.99 11.17 -7.68
N TYR A 125 -5.21 9.98 -7.12
CA TYR A 125 -6.20 9.73 -6.10
C TYR A 125 -5.56 9.05 -4.89
N LEU A 126 -5.88 9.53 -3.70
CA LEU A 126 -5.55 8.89 -2.44
C LEU A 126 -6.74 8.04 -2.02
N TYR A 127 -6.51 6.81 -1.52
CA TYR A 127 -7.62 5.89 -1.23
C TYR A 127 -7.63 5.30 0.17
N ASP A 128 -6.61 5.57 1.00
CA ASP A 128 -6.54 5.00 2.34
C ASP A 128 -7.44 5.76 3.34
N THR A 129 -7.66 5.16 4.50
CA THR A 129 -8.45 5.74 5.59
C THR A 129 -7.57 6.52 6.57
N ASP A 130 -8.14 7.56 7.18
CA ASP A 130 -7.47 8.34 8.23
C ASP A 130 -7.31 7.56 9.54
N GLN A 131 -8.22 6.62 9.83
CA GLN A 131 -8.13 5.75 11.01
C GLN A 131 -8.67 4.36 10.65
N LEU A 132 -8.06 3.34 11.27
CA LEU A 132 -8.46 1.93 11.14
C LEU A 132 -9.93 1.69 11.46
N ALA A 133 -10.45 2.32 12.52
CA ALA A 133 -11.83 2.15 12.98
C ALA A 133 -12.80 3.18 12.39
N ALA A 134 -12.33 4.16 11.63
CA ALA A 134 -13.16 5.23 11.09
C ALA A 134 -13.89 4.77 9.83
N ARG A 135 -14.91 3.90 10.00
CA ARG A 135 -16.05 3.67 9.09
C ARG A 135 -16.96 2.50 9.51
N GLY A 136 -17.06 2.17 10.81
CA GLY A 136 -17.79 0.95 11.21
C GLY A 136 -17.24 -0.30 10.50
N SER A 137 -15.99 -0.21 10.06
CA SER A 137 -15.35 -1.11 9.12
C SER A 137 -14.70 -2.26 9.84
N GLU A 138 -15.13 -2.62 11.06
CA GLU A 138 -14.60 -3.73 11.82
C GLU A 138 -14.86 -5.01 11.00
N SER A 139 -13.98 -5.29 10.05
CA SER A 139 -14.21 -6.25 8.98
C SER A 139 -13.67 -7.58 9.43
N ASP A 140 -12.51 -7.55 10.09
CA ASP A 140 -11.91 -8.74 10.68
C ASP A 140 -12.51 -9.08 12.06
N PRO A 141 -12.98 -10.32 12.28
CA PRO A 141 -13.59 -10.72 13.54
C PRO A 141 -12.59 -10.79 14.70
N ILE A 142 -11.30 -11.04 14.45
CA ILE A 142 -10.27 -11.04 15.51
C ILE A 142 -10.05 -9.60 15.97
N PHE A 143 -9.89 -8.65 15.03
CA PHE A 143 -9.78 -7.24 15.39
C PHE A 143 -10.97 -6.74 16.20
N ARG A 144 -12.20 -7.12 15.83
CA ARG A 144 -13.42 -6.83 16.62
C ARG A 144 -13.32 -7.30 18.08
N CYS A 145 -12.80 -8.50 18.32
CA CYS A 145 -12.61 -9.00 19.68
C CYS A 145 -11.68 -8.06 20.48
N PHE A 146 -10.60 -7.60 19.87
CA PHE A 146 -9.65 -6.70 20.53
C PHE A 146 -10.24 -5.31 20.81
N LEU A 147 -11.20 -4.82 20.02
CA LEU A 147 -11.93 -3.58 20.32
C LEU A 147 -12.81 -3.70 21.58
N ASN A 148 -13.23 -4.91 21.97
CA ASN A 148 -13.94 -5.13 23.22
C ASN A 148 -12.99 -5.00 24.42
N LYS A 149 -13.25 -4.00 25.27
CA LYS A 149 -12.41 -3.69 26.43
C LYS A 149 -12.24 -4.86 27.40
N ASP A 150 -13.32 -5.60 27.70
CA ASP A 150 -13.26 -6.70 28.65
C ASP A 150 -12.39 -7.85 28.11
N PHE A 151 -12.55 -8.17 26.83
CA PHE A 151 -11.71 -9.15 26.15
C PHE A 151 -10.24 -8.69 26.12
N ALA A 152 -9.98 -7.43 25.77
CA ALA A 152 -8.63 -6.88 25.74
C ALA A 152 -7.96 -6.92 27.12
N ASP A 153 -8.67 -6.51 28.17
CA ASP A 153 -8.16 -6.50 29.55
C ASP A 153 -7.93 -7.92 30.08
N GLN A 154 -8.83 -8.87 29.80
CA GLN A 154 -8.63 -10.29 30.14
C GLN A 154 -7.42 -10.88 29.40
N THR A 155 -7.30 -10.60 28.10
CA THR A 155 -6.17 -11.07 27.29
C THR A 155 -4.86 -10.49 27.83
N ARG A 156 -4.79 -9.17 28.04
CA ARG A 156 -3.62 -8.49 28.62
C ARG A 156 -3.19 -9.09 29.95
N ARG A 157 -4.14 -9.39 30.85
CA ARG A 157 -3.86 -10.06 32.13
C ARG A 157 -3.33 -11.48 31.95
N LYS A 158 -3.83 -12.23 30.96
CA LYS A 158 -3.45 -13.63 30.72
C LYS A 158 -2.08 -13.77 30.08
N VAL A 159 -1.74 -12.92 29.10
CA VAL A 159 -0.52 -13.07 28.28
C VAL A 159 0.57 -12.05 28.61
N GLY A 160 0.26 -11.03 29.41
CA GLY A 160 1.16 -9.91 29.69
C GLY A 160 1.19 -8.87 28.57
N GLU A 161 1.66 -7.66 28.88
CA GLU A 161 1.59 -6.49 27.99
C GLU A 161 2.35 -6.69 26.66
N GLN A 162 3.53 -7.33 26.73
CA GLN A 162 4.38 -7.52 25.55
C GLN A 162 3.71 -8.44 24.52
N MET A 163 3.17 -9.58 24.94
CA MET A 163 2.46 -10.49 24.02
C MET A 163 1.13 -9.88 23.57
N PHE A 164 0.41 -9.19 24.47
CA PHE A 164 -0.81 -8.47 24.10
C PHE A 164 -0.55 -7.46 22.97
N SER A 165 0.50 -6.65 23.09
CA SER A 165 0.88 -5.66 22.08
C SER A 165 1.18 -6.33 20.73
N GLY A 166 1.84 -7.50 20.75
CA GLY A 166 2.06 -8.30 19.54
C GLY A 166 0.76 -8.76 18.89
N TYR A 167 -0.16 -9.34 19.67
CA TYR A 167 -1.45 -9.77 19.14
C TYR A 167 -2.31 -8.61 18.61
N TRP A 168 -2.29 -7.47 19.31
CA TRP A 168 -2.97 -6.26 18.88
C TRP A 168 -2.48 -5.81 17.50
N LEU A 169 -1.16 -5.74 17.30
CA LEU A 169 -0.56 -5.37 16.01
C LEU A 169 -0.96 -6.33 14.88
N PHE A 170 -1.03 -7.63 15.15
CA PHE A 170 -1.48 -8.58 14.14
C PHE A 170 -2.98 -8.45 13.85
N ALA A 171 -3.80 -8.20 14.87
CA ALA A 171 -5.22 -7.93 14.68
C ALA A 171 -5.45 -6.66 13.85
N GLU A 172 -4.71 -5.58 14.11
CA GLU A 172 -4.72 -4.37 13.27
C GLU A 172 -4.30 -4.66 11.83
N LEU A 173 -3.26 -5.46 11.63
CA LEU A 173 -2.82 -5.86 10.30
C LEU A 173 -3.92 -6.62 9.55
N ARG A 174 -4.55 -7.60 10.21
CA ARG A 174 -5.67 -8.36 9.63
C ARG A 174 -6.82 -7.45 9.22
N GLU A 175 -7.17 -6.50 10.08
CA GLU A 175 -8.16 -5.48 9.78
C GLU A 175 -7.76 -4.71 8.53
N ARG A 176 -6.55 -4.11 8.46
CA ARG A 176 -6.08 -3.38 7.25
C ARG A 176 -6.25 -4.19 5.97
N LEU A 177 -6.00 -5.49 6.02
CA LEU A 177 -6.12 -6.36 4.86
C LEU A 177 -7.58 -6.65 4.49
N ALA A 178 -8.44 -6.89 5.48
CA ALA A 178 -9.88 -7.05 5.28
C ALA A 178 -10.52 -5.79 4.65
N GLN A 179 -9.95 -4.61 4.91
CA GLN A 179 -10.35 -3.36 4.28
C GLN A 179 -10.10 -3.30 2.76
N GLY A 180 -9.30 -4.21 2.21
CA GLY A 180 -9.02 -4.31 0.76
C GLY A 180 -10.30 -4.37 -0.09
N GLY A 181 -11.36 -4.99 0.43
CA GLY A 181 -12.63 -5.14 -0.29
C GLY A 181 -13.33 -3.83 -0.61
N TYR A 182 -13.54 -2.98 0.40
CA TYR A 182 -14.16 -1.67 0.15
C TYR A 182 -13.19 -0.72 -0.55
N LYS A 183 -11.88 -0.78 -0.26
CA LYS A 183 -10.86 0.01 -0.96
C LYS A 183 -10.91 -0.26 -2.47
N GLY A 184 -11.02 -1.53 -2.86
CA GLY A 184 -11.14 -1.94 -4.27
C GLY A 184 -12.43 -1.45 -4.93
N ALA A 185 -13.55 -1.48 -4.21
CA ALA A 185 -14.83 -0.96 -4.69
C ALA A 185 -14.79 0.56 -4.92
N ASP A 186 -14.25 1.32 -3.96
CA ASP A 186 -14.07 2.77 -4.06
C ASP A 186 -13.17 3.13 -5.24
N ILE A 187 -12.04 2.42 -5.41
CA ILE A 187 -11.13 2.63 -6.55
C ILE A 187 -11.83 2.36 -7.87
N LYS A 188 -12.59 1.27 -8.00
CA LYS A 188 -13.36 0.95 -9.21
C LYS A 188 -14.37 2.04 -9.55
N ALA A 189 -15.11 2.53 -8.55
CA ALA A 189 -16.09 3.59 -8.74
C ALA A 189 -15.45 4.89 -9.25
N VAL A 190 -14.31 5.29 -8.66
CA VAL A 190 -13.57 6.50 -9.07
C VAL A 190 -12.90 6.33 -10.43
N ALA A 191 -12.31 5.17 -10.72
CA ALA A 191 -11.65 4.90 -11.99
C ALA A 191 -12.65 4.85 -13.16
N GLY A 192 -13.87 4.38 -12.93
CA GLY A 192 -14.85 4.17 -14.00
C GLY A 192 -14.33 3.18 -15.03
N LYS A 193 -14.17 3.62 -16.28
CA LYS A 193 -13.56 2.82 -17.37
C LYS A 193 -12.09 3.14 -17.63
N ASN A 194 -11.49 4.03 -16.85
CA ASN A 194 -10.14 4.51 -17.12
C ASN A 194 -9.10 3.45 -16.76
N ARG A 195 -8.10 3.30 -17.63
CA ARG A 195 -6.92 2.49 -17.36
C ARG A 195 -6.09 3.16 -16.28
N SER A 196 -5.83 2.42 -15.22
CA SER A 196 -5.35 2.95 -13.95
C SER A 196 -4.16 2.18 -13.41
N VAL A 197 -3.32 2.87 -12.63
CA VAL A 197 -2.30 2.26 -11.79
C VAL A 197 -2.74 2.37 -10.33
N VAL A 198 -2.63 1.28 -9.56
CA VAL A 198 -2.95 1.24 -8.13
C VAL A 198 -1.68 0.84 -7.39
N ILE A 199 -1.33 1.59 -6.35
CA ILE A 199 -0.07 1.42 -5.62
C ILE A 199 -0.39 1.09 -4.16
N PRO A 200 -0.51 -0.21 -3.80
CA PRO A 200 -0.67 -0.66 -2.43
C PRO A 200 0.63 -1.18 -1.81
N GLY A 201 0.63 -1.35 -0.49
CA GLY A 201 1.51 -2.30 0.18
C GLY A 201 1.23 -3.74 -0.28
N VAL A 202 2.28 -4.54 -0.46
CA VAL A 202 2.20 -5.90 -1.06
C VAL A 202 1.32 -6.87 -0.30
N LEU A 203 1.09 -6.65 1.01
CA LEU A 203 0.18 -7.48 1.79
C LEU A 203 -1.26 -7.41 1.28
N HIS A 204 -1.68 -6.26 0.74
CA HIS A 204 -3.01 -6.08 0.15
C HIS A 204 -3.22 -6.89 -1.13
N THR A 205 -2.17 -7.46 -1.71
CA THR A 205 -2.22 -8.29 -2.93
C THR A 205 -1.80 -9.74 -2.71
N ALA A 206 -1.47 -10.11 -1.47
CA ALA A 206 -0.97 -11.44 -1.13
C ALA A 206 -1.96 -12.25 -0.28
N THR A 207 -3.16 -11.72 -0.02
CA THR A 207 -4.18 -12.35 0.81
C THR A 207 -5.46 -12.62 0.02
N PRO A 208 -6.19 -13.73 0.29
CA PRO A 208 -7.50 -13.98 -0.28
C PRO A 208 -8.47 -12.82 0.02
N ASN A 209 -9.31 -12.48 -0.94
CA ASN A 209 -10.19 -11.30 -0.92
C ASN A 209 -9.42 -9.98 -0.73
N GLY A 210 -8.13 -9.96 -1.11
CA GLY A 210 -7.31 -8.75 -1.13
C GLY A 210 -7.79 -7.72 -2.14
N LEU A 211 -7.16 -6.54 -2.10
CA LEU A 211 -7.50 -5.40 -2.94
C LEU A 211 -7.54 -5.77 -4.43
N ASP A 212 -6.56 -6.53 -4.90
CA ASP A 212 -6.41 -6.97 -6.28
C ASP A 212 -7.51 -7.93 -6.76
N GLU A 213 -8.02 -8.81 -5.88
CA GLU A 213 -9.17 -9.66 -6.22
C GLU A 213 -10.41 -8.80 -6.47
N HIS A 214 -10.64 -7.79 -5.62
CA HIS A 214 -11.71 -6.83 -5.79
C HIS A 214 -11.52 -5.92 -7.00
N LEU A 215 -10.27 -5.64 -7.41
CA LEU A 215 -9.98 -4.95 -8.66
C LEU A 215 -10.17 -5.84 -9.90
N GLY A 216 -10.31 -7.15 -9.74
CA GLY A 216 -10.63 -8.08 -10.82
C GLY A 216 -9.44 -8.90 -11.32
N ARG A 217 -8.51 -9.30 -10.43
CA ARG A 217 -7.40 -10.20 -10.84
C ARG A 217 -7.92 -11.50 -11.47
N ARG A 218 -8.99 -12.08 -10.93
CA ARG A 218 -9.58 -13.34 -11.46
C ARG A 218 -10.33 -13.16 -12.77
N THR A 219 -10.84 -11.96 -13.05
CA THR A 219 -11.55 -11.63 -14.29
C THR A 219 -10.59 -11.13 -15.38
N GLY A 220 -9.32 -10.91 -15.06
CA GLY A 220 -8.32 -10.35 -15.97
C GLY A 220 -8.32 -8.81 -16.03
N ASP A 221 -9.19 -8.15 -15.28
CA ASP A 221 -9.27 -6.67 -15.23
C ASP A 221 -8.09 -6.05 -14.49
N ALA A 222 -7.46 -6.80 -13.58
CA ALA A 222 -6.31 -6.36 -12.82
C ALA A 222 -5.08 -7.25 -13.03
N ARG A 223 -3.91 -6.63 -13.19
CA ARG A 223 -2.61 -7.30 -13.23
C ARG A 223 -1.75 -6.84 -12.06
N VAL A 224 -1.34 -7.77 -11.20
CA VAL A 224 -0.45 -7.50 -10.06
C VAL A 224 1.01 -7.60 -10.47
N ILE A 225 1.77 -6.56 -10.17
CA ILE A 225 3.20 -6.41 -10.42
C ILE A 225 3.84 -6.02 -9.09
N ASN A 226 4.59 -6.94 -8.50
CA ASN A 226 5.37 -6.65 -7.30
C ASN A 226 6.66 -5.93 -7.66
N LEU A 227 6.95 -4.87 -6.94
CA LEU A 227 8.17 -4.10 -7.08
C LEU A 227 9.13 -4.42 -5.93
N TYR A 228 10.36 -4.76 -6.27
CA TYR A 228 11.45 -4.99 -5.34
C TYR A 228 12.62 -4.07 -5.68
N GLU A 229 13.34 -3.60 -4.67
CA GLU A 229 14.57 -2.82 -4.81
C GLU A 229 15.66 -3.59 -5.55
N ASN A 230 15.74 -4.90 -5.30
CA ASN A 230 16.72 -5.81 -5.91
C ASN A 230 16.34 -7.30 -5.69
N ALA A 231 17.06 -8.21 -6.35
CA ALA A 231 16.91 -9.65 -6.17
C ALA A 231 17.08 -10.17 -4.73
N ALA A 232 17.88 -9.51 -3.87
CA ALA A 232 18.04 -9.91 -2.47
C ALA A 232 16.80 -9.54 -1.62
N GLU A 233 16.18 -8.38 -1.90
CA GLU A 233 14.89 -8.02 -1.33
C GLU A 233 13.81 -9.00 -1.79
N PHE A 234 13.85 -9.43 -3.05
CA PHE A 234 12.97 -10.49 -3.52
C PHE A 234 13.16 -11.77 -2.69
N GLN A 235 14.37 -12.32 -2.55
CA GLN A 235 14.56 -13.57 -1.81
C GLN A 235 14.04 -13.50 -0.36
N SER A 236 14.42 -12.44 0.37
CA SER A 236 14.03 -12.27 1.78
C SER A 236 12.53 -12.02 2.01
N PHE A 237 11.79 -11.64 0.96
CA PHE A 237 10.37 -11.36 1.11
C PHE A 237 9.53 -12.62 1.36
N ALA A 238 9.83 -13.75 0.71
CA ALA A 238 9.04 -14.97 0.94
C ALA A 238 9.13 -15.47 2.38
N ASP A 239 10.31 -15.38 2.99
CA ASP A 239 10.53 -15.79 4.38
C ASP A 239 9.74 -14.91 5.36
N ASP A 240 9.85 -13.58 5.19
CA ASP A 240 9.11 -12.61 5.99
C ASP A 240 7.59 -12.80 5.85
N MET A 241 7.12 -13.01 4.62
CA MET A 241 5.71 -13.25 4.34
C MET A 241 5.21 -14.52 5.03
N ARG A 242 5.94 -15.63 4.91
CA ARG A 242 5.57 -16.88 5.56
C ARG A 242 5.51 -16.73 7.09
N GLN A 243 6.51 -16.06 7.68
CA GLN A 243 6.54 -15.84 9.12
C GLN A 243 5.39 -14.93 9.58
N GLY A 244 5.19 -13.80 8.91
CA GLY A 244 4.13 -12.84 9.23
C GLY A 244 2.75 -13.44 9.01
N ALA A 245 2.54 -14.23 7.96
CA ALA A 245 1.28 -14.91 7.72
C ALA A 245 0.97 -15.96 8.77
N LYS A 246 1.96 -16.71 9.25
CA LYS A 246 1.76 -17.65 10.36
C LYS A 246 1.32 -16.91 11.62
N GLN A 247 2.00 -15.83 11.98
CA GLN A 247 1.71 -15.06 13.19
C GLN A 247 0.36 -14.32 13.12
N ALA A 248 0.01 -13.79 11.95
CA ALA A 248 -1.23 -13.07 11.73
C ALA A 248 -2.41 -13.98 11.31
N GLY A 249 -2.20 -15.29 11.18
CA GLY A 249 -3.23 -16.22 10.70
C GLY A 249 -3.74 -15.90 9.30
N LEU A 250 -2.86 -15.46 8.39
CA LEU A 250 -3.19 -15.08 7.02
C LEU A 250 -2.95 -16.25 6.07
N ASP A 251 -3.84 -16.40 5.09
CA ASP A 251 -3.64 -17.32 3.97
C ASP A 251 -2.85 -16.59 2.87
N LEU A 252 -1.74 -17.18 2.41
CA LEU A 252 -0.91 -16.66 1.31
C LEU A 252 -0.97 -17.53 0.04
N SER A 253 -2.01 -18.36 -0.09
CA SER A 253 -2.17 -19.30 -1.21
C SER A 253 -2.17 -18.67 -2.61
N GLN A 254 -2.21 -17.34 -2.71
CA GLN A 254 -2.19 -16.61 -3.98
C GLN A 254 -0.99 -15.67 -4.05
N PRO A 255 0.21 -16.17 -4.40
CA PRO A 255 1.36 -15.32 -4.62
C PRO A 255 1.15 -14.44 -5.87
N PRO A 256 1.79 -13.25 -5.92
CA PRO A 256 1.63 -12.35 -7.07
C PRO A 256 2.19 -12.90 -8.39
N ASN A 257 1.71 -12.36 -9.51
CA ASN A 257 1.94 -12.94 -10.85
C ASN A 257 3.23 -12.46 -11.53
N LEU A 258 3.74 -11.28 -11.16
CA LEU A 258 4.94 -10.69 -11.72
C LEU A 258 5.77 -10.03 -10.63
N HIS A 259 7.09 -10.11 -10.77
CA HIS A 259 8.05 -9.52 -9.84
C HIS A 259 9.07 -8.74 -10.66
N ILE A 260 9.30 -7.47 -10.34
CA ILE A 260 10.26 -6.62 -11.04
C ILE A 260 11.29 -6.10 -10.03
N ASP A 261 12.56 -6.28 -10.37
CA ASP A 261 13.68 -5.60 -9.74
C ASP A 261 13.79 -4.19 -10.32
N ILE A 262 13.48 -3.16 -9.52
CA ILE A 262 13.49 -1.77 -9.99
C ILE A 262 14.90 -1.22 -10.20
N SER A 263 15.95 -1.84 -9.62
CA SER A 263 17.33 -1.41 -9.85
C SER A 263 17.84 -1.79 -11.24
N THR A 264 17.33 -2.90 -11.79
CA THR A 264 17.72 -3.40 -13.12
C THR A 264 16.60 -3.25 -14.17
N GLY A 265 15.38 -3.02 -13.70
CA GLY A 265 14.16 -3.08 -14.51
C GLY A 265 13.91 -4.48 -15.05
N LYS A 266 14.35 -5.54 -14.37
CA LYS A 266 14.22 -6.92 -14.84
C LYS A 266 13.18 -7.72 -14.07
N THR A 267 12.48 -8.58 -14.80
CA THR A 267 11.52 -9.52 -14.25
C THR A 267 12.29 -10.58 -13.46
N LEU A 268 11.93 -10.73 -12.21
CA LEU A 268 12.42 -11.77 -11.32
C LEU A 268 11.52 -12.99 -11.48
N VAL A 269 12.14 -14.14 -11.70
CA VAL A 269 11.44 -15.42 -11.79
C VAL A 269 11.49 -16.05 -10.40
N PRO A 270 10.33 -16.35 -9.76
CA PRO A 270 10.32 -17.12 -8.52
C PRO A 270 11.04 -18.45 -8.70
N THR A 271 11.90 -18.80 -7.75
CA THR A 271 12.47 -20.15 -7.71
C THR A 271 11.38 -21.14 -7.29
N GLU A 272 11.58 -22.43 -7.60
CA GLU A 272 10.64 -23.49 -7.18
C GLU A 272 10.47 -23.54 -5.64
N GLU A 273 11.52 -23.22 -4.89
CA GLU A 273 11.52 -23.11 -3.44
C GLU A 273 10.67 -21.94 -2.93
N TRP A 274 10.66 -20.83 -3.68
CA TRP A 274 9.82 -19.67 -3.43
C TRP A 274 8.33 -20.00 -3.60
N SER A 275 8.01 -20.72 -4.69
CA SER A 275 6.65 -21.21 -4.94
C SER A 275 6.18 -22.21 -3.87
N LYS A 276 7.08 -23.07 -3.34
CA LYS A 276 6.76 -23.97 -2.22
C LYS A 276 6.57 -23.22 -0.90
N THR A 277 7.34 -22.16 -0.67
CA THR A 277 7.30 -21.36 0.57
C THR A 277 6.03 -20.52 0.68
N LEU A 278 5.56 -19.94 -0.44
CA LEU A 278 4.34 -19.11 -0.47
C LEU A 278 3.10 -19.90 -0.86
N GLY A 279 3.20 -20.74 -1.89
CA GLY A 279 2.12 -21.57 -2.43
C GLY A 279 1.78 -22.75 -1.51
N GLY A 280 1.14 -22.44 -0.38
CA GLY A 280 0.78 -23.42 0.64
C GLY A 280 0.86 -22.89 2.07
N ALA A 281 1.41 -21.69 2.27
CA ALA A 281 1.44 -21.05 3.59
C ALA A 281 0.02 -20.59 3.99
N ARG A 282 -0.69 -21.44 4.73
CA ARG A 282 -1.89 -21.07 5.47
C ARG A 282 -1.53 -20.79 6.91
N GLY A 283 -1.58 -19.52 7.31
CA GLY A 283 -1.58 -19.15 8.70
C GLY A 283 -2.90 -19.56 9.34
N ILE A 284 -2.85 -20.26 10.47
CA ILE A 284 -3.97 -20.41 11.38
C ILE A 284 -3.69 -19.45 12.53
N TRP A 285 -4.65 -18.58 12.84
CA TRP A 285 -4.54 -17.71 14.01
C TRP A 285 -4.49 -18.59 15.27
N ASP A 286 -3.36 -18.56 15.97
CA ASP A 286 -3.12 -19.26 17.24
C ASP A 286 -3.26 -18.34 18.46
N GLY A 287 -3.63 -17.07 18.22
CA GLY A 287 -3.87 -16.08 19.26
C GLY A 287 -5.26 -16.14 19.90
N PRO A 288 -5.52 -15.23 20.85
CA PRO A 288 -6.81 -15.12 21.53
C PRO A 288 -7.98 -14.87 20.56
N VAL A 289 -9.12 -15.48 20.84
CA VAL A 289 -10.40 -15.23 20.14
C VAL A 289 -11.50 -15.03 21.17
N CYS A 290 -12.43 -14.13 20.90
CA CYS A 290 -13.64 -14.01 21.70
C CYS A 290 -14.64 -15.10 21.27
N HIS A 291 -15.25 -15.79 22.24
CA HIS A 291 -16.38 -16.67 21.98
C HIS A 291 -17.64 -15.83 22.18
N ASN A 292 -18.45 -15.72 21.11
CA ASN A 292 -19.81 -15.19 21.21
C ASN A 292 -20.70 -16.16 21.98
#